data_AF-A0A4R1AWK5-F1
#
_entry.id   AF-A0A4R1AWK5-F1
#
_cell.length_a   1.000
_cell.length_b   1.000
_cell.length_c   1.000
_cell.angle_alpha   90.00
_cell.angle_beta   90.00
_cell.angle_gamma   90.00
#
_symmetry.space_group_name_H-M   'P 1'
#
loop_
_entity.id
_entity.type
_entity.pdbx_description
1 polymer ?
#
loop_
_entity_poly.entity_id
_entity_poly.type
_entity_poly.pdbx_seq_one_letter_code
_entity_poly.pdbx_strand_id
1 'polypeptide(L)'
;MNRTAEFVLGLVGGIIGILLSLVGFFFSIAGFLADDPGAAWVVAIITFVFFIIQIGALIMSCLVNRMDNKLYGGIMITCGVLSFPISIFLMFVPSVLYIIAGALGLRSNMEMNNKAFEEKVM
;
A
#
# COMPACT_ATOMS: atom_id res chain seq x y z
N MET A 1 19.81 9.98 0.68
CA MET A 1 18.36 9.80 0.39
C MET A 1 17.58 10.03 1.67
N ASN A 2 16.97 11.21 1.86
CA ASN A 2 16.22 11.50 3.10
C ASN A 2 14.87 10.77 3.21
N ARG A 3 14.47 9.99 2.18
CA ARG A 3 13.17 9.28 2.12
C ARG A 3 13.30 7.77 1.89
N THR A 4 14.45 7.17 2.22
CA THR A 4 14.68 5.72 2.03
C THR A 4 13.71 4.86 2.85
N ALA A 5 13.36 5.28 4.07
CA ALA A 5 12.44 4.52 4.91
C ALA A 5 11.04 4.39 4.26
N GLU A 6 10.53 5.49 3.72
CA GLU A 6 9.25 5.54 3.00
C GLU A 6 9.27 4.64 1.75
N PHE A 7 10.35 4.77 0.96
CA PHE A 7 10.58 3.94 -0.23
C PHE A 7 10.58 2.44 0.12
N VAL A 8 11.36 2.03 1.11
CA VAL A 8 11.54 0.62 1.48
C VAL A 8 10.25 0.05 2.05
N LEU A 9 9.56 0.78 2.94
CA LEU A 9 8.30 0.30 3.52
C LEU A 9 7.21 0.13 2.46
N GLY A 10 7.09 1.10 1.54
CA GLY A 10 6.15 1.02 0.42
C GLY A 10 6.50 -0.10 -0.57
N LEU A 11 7.79 -0.27 -0.89
CA LEU A 11 8.27 -1.32 -1.79
C LEU A 11 8.06 -2.72 -1.19
N VAL A 12 8.41 -2.92 0.09
CA VAL A 12 8.21 -4.20 0.79
C VAL A 12 6.71 -4.51 0.92
N GLY A 13 5.88 -3.53 1.29
CA GLY A 13 4.42 -3.71 1.31
C GLY A 13 3.84 -4.05 -0.07
N GLY A 14 4.32 -3.41 -1.13
CA GLY A 14 4.01 -3.69 -2.53
C GLY A 14 4.29 -5.13 -2.92
N ILE A 15 5.54 -5.57 -2.73
CA ILE A 15 5.99 -6.90 -3.12
C ILE A 15 5.23 -7.97 -2.33
N ILE A 16 5.14 -7.84 -1.01
CA ILE A 16 4.40 -8.78 -0.16
C ILE A 16 2.94 -8.86 -0.60
N GLY A 17 2.31 -7.72 -0.86
CA GLY A 17 0.92 -7.68 -1.32
C GLY A 17 0.68 -8.34 -2.68
N ILE A 18 1.60 -8.16 -3.62
CA ILE A 18 1.54 -8.83 -4.93
C ILE A 18 1.65 -10.34 -4.75
N LEU A 19 2.61 -10.82 -3.96
CA LEU A 19 2.78 -12.25 -3.68
C LEU A 19 1.53 -12.87 -3.04
N LEU A 20 0.93 -12.18 -2.07
CA LEU A 20 -0.31 -12.63 -1.43
C LEU A 20 -1.51 -12.61 -2.39
N SER A 21 -1.56 -11.65 -3.31
CA SER A 21 -2.59 -11.61 -4.35
C SER A 21 -2.46 -12.80 -5.31
N LEU A 22 -1.23 -13.21 -5.64
CA LEU A 22 -1.00 -14.44 -6.42
C LEU A 22 -1.52 -15.68 -5.70
N VAL A 23 -1.32 -15.77 -4.38
CA VAL A 23 -1.91 -16.84 -3.56
C VAL A 23 -3.45 -16.81 -3.62
N GLY A 24 -4.07 -15.61 -3.59
CA GLY A 24 -5.52 -15.46 -3.78
C GLY A 24 -6.02 -16.00 -5.14
N PHE A 25 -5.25 -15.82 -6.21
CA PHE A 25 -5.58 -16.40 -7.52
C PHE A 25 -5.52 -17.94 -7.51
N PHE A 26 -4.56 -18.54 -6.80
CA PHE A 26 -4.53 -20.00 -6.63
C PHE A 26 -5.78 -20.51 -5.91
N PHE A 27 -6.27 -19.81 -4.88
CA PHE A 27 -7.54 -20.16 -4.22
C PHE A 27 -8.74 -20.06 -5.15
N SER A 28 -8.78 -19.03 -6.02
CA SER A 28 -9.83 -18.91 -7.03
C SER A 28 -9.81 -20.09 -8.02
N ILE A 29 -8.63 -20.47 -8.54
CA ILE A 29 -8.48 -21.63 -9.43
C ILE A 29 -8.91 -22.92 -8.73
N ALA A 30 -8.52 -23.11 -7.46
CA ALA A 30 -8.94 -24.27 -6.67
C ALA A 30 -10.47 -24.32 -6.50
N GLY A 31 -11.13 -23.17 -6.33
CA GLY A 31 -12.60 -23.08 -6.29
C GLY A 31 -13.26 -23.50 -7.61
N PHE A 32 -12.70 -23.10 -8.76
CA PHE A 32 -13.18 -23.54 -10.06
C PHE A 32 -13.03 -25.06 -10.26
N LEU A 33 -11.93 -25.64 -9.75
CA LEU A 33 -11.70 -27.10 -9.79
C LEU A 33 -12.61 -27.88 -8.83
N ALA A 34 -13.11 -27.24 -7.78
CA ALA A 34 -14.01 -27.82 -6.79
C ALA A 34 -15.50 -27.70 -7.15
N ASP A 35 -15.82 -27.32 -8.39
CA ASP A 35 -17.19 -27.16 -8.91
C ASP A 35 -18.05 -26.13 -8.12
N ASP A 36 -17.40 -25.17 -7.46
CA ASP A 36 -18.05 -23.97 -6.88
C ASP A 36 -17.67 -22.71 -7.68
N PRO A 37 -18.26 -22.53 -8.88
CA PRO A 37 -17.92 -21.41 -9.74
C PRO A 37 -18.36 -20.06 -9.16
N GLY A 38 -19.43 -20.04 -8.34
CA GLY A 38 -19.96 -18.81 -7.75
C GLY A 38 -18.96 -18.18 -6.78
N ALA A 39 -18.48 -18.95 -5.80
CA ALA A 39 -17.47 -18.47 -4.86
C ALA A 39 -16.13 -18.18 -5.56
N ALA A 40 -15.74 -19.00 -6.53
CA ALA A 40 -14.49 -18.84 -7.28
C ALA A 40 -14.42 -17.51 -8.05
N TRP A 41 -15.53 -17.09 -8.69
CA TRP A 41 -15.63 -15.81 -9.39
C TRP A 41 -15.54 -14.62 -8.43
N VAL A 42 -16.20 -14.70 -7.27
CA VAL A 42 -16.15 -13.64 -6.25
C VAL A 42 -14.71 -13.46 -5.74
N VAL A 43 -14.03 -14.56 -5.42
CA VAL A 43 -12.63 -14.53 -4.98
C VAL A 43 -11.72 -14.00 -6.09
N ALA A 44 -11.94 -14.38 -7.36
CA ALA A 44 -11.17 -13.88 -8.50
C ALA A 44 -11.26 -12.35 -8.64
N ILE A 45 -12.49 -11.81 -8.63
CA ILE A 45 -12.74 -10.38 -8.83
C ILE A 45 -12.13 -9.58 -7.68
N ILE A 46 -12.35 -10.00 -6.44
CA ILE A 46 -11.80 -9.34 -5.26
C ILE A 46 -10.26 -9.35 -5.32
N THR A 47 -9.66 -10.50 -5.59
CA THR A 47 -8.20 -10.65 -5.69
C THR A 47 -7.62 -9.77 -6.80
N PHE A 48 -8.30 -9.68 -7.96
CA PHE A 48 -7.87 -8.85 -9.07
C PHE A 48 -7.89 -7.35 -8.73
N VAL A 49 -8.93 -6.86 -8.06
CA VAL A 49 -8.99 -5.46 -7.61
C VAL A 49 -7.83 -5.14 -6.66
N PHE A 50 -7.55 -6.02 -5.70
CA PHE A 50 -6.44 -5.84 -4.78
C PHE A 50 -5.08 -5.88 -5.47
N PHE A 51 -4.90 -6.76 -6.45
CA PHE A 51 -3.69 -6.82 -7.24
C PHE A 51 -3.38 -5.47 -7.93
N ILE A 52 -4.41 -4.82 -8.50
CA ILE A 52 -4.26 -3.49 -9.11
C ILE A 52 -3.88 -2.43 -8.05
N ILE A 53 -4.48 -2.48 -6.86
CA ILE A 53 -4.13 -1.56 -5.76
C ILE A 53 -2.66 -1.73 -5.33
N GLN A 54 -2.17 -2.97 -5.23
CA GLN A 54 -0.78 -3.25 -4.84
C GLN A 54 0.22 -2.81 -5.92
N ILE A 55 -0.12 -2.95 -7.20
CA ILE A 55 0.66 -2.39 -8.30
C ILE A 55 0.70 -0.86 -8.19
N GLY A 56 -0.45 -0.23 -7.95
CA GLY A 56 -0.53 1.20 -7.71
C GLY A 56 0.39 1.64 -6.58
N ALA A 57 0.29 1.01 -5.41
CA ALA A 57 1.13 1.31 -4.25
C ALA A 57 2.63 1.12 -4.52
N LEU A 58 3.01 0.10 -5.31
CA LEU A 58 4.40 -0.14 -5.70
C LEU A 58 4.93 0.96 -6.63
N ILE A 59 4.13 1.37 -7.63
CA ILE A 59 4.47 2.49 -8.52
C ILE A 59 4.64 3.77 -7.69
N MET A 60 3.71 4.06 -6.78
CA MET A 60 3.79 5.25 -5.92
C MET A 60 5.02 5.23 -5.01
N SER A 61 5.41 4.05 -4.54
CA SER A 61 6.65 3.86 -3.78
C SER A 61 7.87 4.19 -4.62
N CYS A 62 7.94 3.75 -5.88
CA CYS A 62 9.01 4.13 -6.80
C CYS A 62 9.04 5.63 -7.12
N LEU A 63 7.88 6.30 -7.13
CA LEU A 63 7.76 7.74 -7.35
C LEU A 63 7.92 8.59 -6.08
N VAL A 64 8.22 8.00 -4.92
CA VAL A 64 8.35 8.72 -3.64
C VAL A 64 9.31 9.90 -3.72
N ASN A 65 10.39 9.81 -4.51
CA ASN A 65 11.38 10.87 -4.64
C ASN A 65 10.94 12.03 -5.57
N ARG A 66 9.87 11.86 -6.34
CA ARG A 66 9.32 12.88 -7.25
C ARG A 66 8.03 13.53 -6.74
N MET A 67 7.45 13.01 -5.67
CA MET A 67 6.15 13.43 -5.15
C MET A 67 6.26 14.23 -3.87
N ASP A 68 5.33 15.17 -3.68
CA ASP A 68 5.15 15.88 -2.41
C ASP A 68 4.86 14.92 -1.26
N ASN A 69 5.48 15.19 -0.12
CA ASN A 69 5.35 14.40 1.11
C ASN A 69 3.89 14.24 1.57
N LYS A 70 3.06 15.28 1.38
CA LYS A 70 1.61 15.24 1.68
C LYS A 70 0.84 14.29 0.75
N LEU A 71 1.12 14.36 -0.55
CA LEU A 71 0.40 13.57 -1.55
C LEU A 71 0.77 12.09 -1.43
N TYR A 72 2.07 11.80 -1.24
CA TYR A 72 2.55 10.44 -0.99
C TYR A 72 1.96 9.87 0.30
N GLY A 73 2.00 10.63 1.40
CA GLY A 73 1.47 10.19 2.69
C GLY A 73 -0.01 9.85 2.65
N GLY A 74 -0.83 10.72 2.05
CA GLY A 74 -2.27 10.50 1.92
C GLY A 74 -2.61 9.28 1.06
N ILE A 75 -1.91 9.08 -0.06
CA ILE A 75 -2.19 7.94 -0.94
C ILE A 75 -1.79 6.62 -0.28
N MET A 76 -0.63 6.55 0.37
CA MET A 76 -0.18 5.34 1.04
C MET A 76 -1.09 4.95 2.22
N ILE A 77 -1.55 5.92 3.02
CA ILE A 77 -2.53 5.64 4.09
C ILE A 77 -3.85 5.14 3.49
N THR A 78 -4.32 5.75 2.40
CA THR A 78 -5.56 5.35 1.74
C THR A 78 -5.45 3.93 1.20
N CYS A 79 -4.34 3.57 0.54
CA CYS A 79 -4.06 2.19 0.14
C CYS A 79 -4.06 1.22 1.34
N GLY A 80 -3.40 1.59 2.44
CA GLY A 80 -3.37 0.77 3.65
C GLY A 80 -4.74 0.51 4.26
N VAL A 81 -5.61 1.53 4.33
CA VAL A 81 -6.97 1.42 4.86
C VAL A 81 -7.88 0.64 3.91
N LEU A 82 -7.80 0.87 2.60
CA LEU A 82 -8.56 0.11 1.60
C LEU A 82 -8.21 -1.38 1.61
N SER A 83 -6.96 -1.71 1.93
CA SER A 83 -6.47 -3.09 2.05
C SER A 83 -6.84 -3.79 3.38
N PHE A 84 -7.36 -3.05 4.38
CA PHE A 84 -7.61 -3.54 5.74
C PHE A 84 -8.91 -4.38 5.93
N PRO A 85 -10.08 -4.03 5.35
CA PRO A 85 -11.36 -4.62 5.78
C PRO A 85 -11.73 -5.98 5.16
N ILE A 86 -11.08 -6.45 4.09
CA ILE A 86 -11.52 -7.66 3.35
C ILE A 86 -10.59 -8.87 3.57
N SER A 87 -9.38 -8.65 4.09
CA SER A 87 -8.34 -9.68 4.19
C SER A 87 -7.78 -9.75 5.61
N ILE A 88 -8.61 -10.17 6.56
CA ILE A 88 -8.32 -10.17 8.02
C ILE A 88 -6.99 -10.89 8.39
N PHE A 89 -6.46 -11.77 7.54
CA PHE A 89 -5.17 -12.46 7.82
C PHE A 89 -4.11 -12.32 6.72
N LEU A 90 -4.46 -12.26 5.43
CA LEU A 90 -3.45 -12.22 4.36
C LEU A 90 -2.87 -10.82 4.16
N MET A 91 -3.69 -9.77 4.07
CA MET A 91 -3.21 -8.42 3.72
C MET A 91 -2.93 -7.50 4.92
N PHE A 92 -2.96 -8.03 6.14
CA PHE A 92 -2.64 -7.26 7.34
C PHE A 92 -1.22 -6.67 7.28
N VAL A 93 -0.23 -7.48 6.91
CA VAL A 93 1.18 -7.06 6.81
C VAL A 93 1.38 -5.91 5.81
N PRO A 94 0.95 -6.03 4.52
CA PRO A 94 1.10 -4.93 3.58
C PRO A 94 0.31 -3.68 3.98
N SER A 95 -0.89 -3.82 4.56
CA SER A 95 -1.66 -2.67 5.08
C SER A 95 -0.91 -1.89 6.15
N VAL A 96 -0.35 -2.56 7.14
CA VAL A 96 0.40 -1.90 8.23
C VAL A 96 1.63 -1.19 7.69
N LEU A 97 2.36 -1.83 6.76
CA LEU A 97 3.53 -1.22 6.13
C LEU A 97 3.18 0.06 5.36
N TYR A 98 2.06 0.08 4.63
CA TYR A 98 1.59 1.27 3.92
C TYR A 98 1.16 2.40 4.85
N ILE A 99 0.48 2.09 5.95
CA ILE A 99 0.10 3.09 6.94
C ILE A 99 1.35 3.73 7.57
N ILE A 100 2.35 2.93 7.94
CA ILE A 100 3.61 3.43 8.51
C ILE A 100 4.38 4.27 7.47
N ALA A 101 4.47 3.79 6.22
CA ALA A 101 5.12 4.53 5.13
C ALA A 101 4.46 5.90 4.91
N GLY A 102 3.13 5.95 4.92
CA GLY A 102 2.40 7.19 4.74
C GLY A 102 2.52 8.15 5.93
N ALA A 103 2.49 7.63 7.17
CA ALA A 103 2.68 8.43 8.37
C ALA A 103 4.07 9.08 8.44
N LEU A 104 5.12 8.37 8.03
CA LEU A 104 6.47 8.92 7.92
C LEU A 104 6.55 10.04 6.87
N GLY A 105 5.89 9.86 5.73
CA GLY A 105 5.76 10.89 4.69
C GLY A 105 5.08 12.16 5.21
N LEU A 106 4.01 12.04 6.01
CA LEU A 106 3.34 13.21 6.59
C LEU A 106 4.19 13.91 7.65
N ARG A 107 4.89 13.14 8.51
CA ARG A 107 5.76 13.72 9.55
C ARG A 107 6.91 14.53 8.95
N SER A 108 7.56 14.02 7.90
CA SER A 108 8.68 14.72 7.26
C SER A 108 8.25 16.08 6.68
N ASN A 109 6.99 16.21 6.24
CA ASN A 109 6.44 17.49 5.79
C ASN A 109 6.27 18.50 6.94
N MET A 110 5.79 18.06 8.10
CA MET A 110 5.57 18.93 9.27
C MET A 110 6.89 19.49 9.81
N GLU A 111 7.95 18.66 9.86
CA GLU A 111 9.27 19.10 10.31
C GLU A 111 9.90 20.16 9.39
N MET A 112 9.74 20.03 8.06
CA MET A 112 10.23 21.06 7.13
C MET A 112 9.46 22.38 7.25
N ASN A 113 8.14 22.31 7.45
CA ASN A 113 7.31 23.51 7.58
C ASN A 113 7.62 24.28 8.88
N ASN A 114 7.95 23.57 9.97
CA ASN A 114 8.35 24.19 11.24
C ASN A 114 9.68 24.96 11.11
N LYS A 115 10.69 24.36 10.47
CA LYS A 115 11.99 25.03 10.25
C LYS A 115 11.85 26.28 9.37
N ALA A 116 11.05 26.20 8.32
CA ALA A 116 10.78 27.33 7.43
C ALA A 116 10.02 28.49 8.13
N PHE A 117 9.28 28.18 9.20
CA PHE A 117 8.65 29.19 10.05
C PHE A 117 9.66 29.84 11.00
N GLU A 118 10.52 29.06 11.66
CA GLU A 118 11.58 29.57 12.55
C GLU A 118 12.56 30.51 11.83
N GLU A 119 12.95 30.19 10.59
CA GLU A 119 13.84 31.02 9.77
C GLU A 119 13.21 32.35 9.33
N LYS A 120 11.88 32.44 9.26
CA LYS A 120 11.17 33.70 8.92
C LYS A 120 10.94 34.61 10.13
N VAL A 121 11.10 34.08 11.34
CA VAL A 121 10.84 34.79 12.60
C VAL A 121 12.14 35.34 13.21
N MET A 122 13.31 34.82 12.81
CA MET A 122 14.64 35.38 13.10
C MET A 122 15.09 36.39 12.03
#